data_AF-A0A1V9ECG8-F1
#
_entry.id   AF-A0A1V9ECG8-F1
#
_cell.length_a   1.000
_cell.length_b   1.000
_cell.length_c   1.000
_cell.angle_alpha   90.00
_cell.angle_beta   90.00
_cell.angle_gamma   90.00
#
_symmetry.space_group_name_H-M   'P 1'
#
loop_
_entity.id
_entity.type
_entity.pdbx_description
1 polymer ?
#
loop_
_entity_poly.entity_id
_entity_poly.type
_entity_poly.pdbx_seq_one_letter_code
_entity_poly.pdbx_strand_id
1 'polypeptide(L)'
;MASSADRQKHYRLFSSPTPDSPFYDDFVKYYKQKFKNEPQAQKKSEENFRQAVCIINTQLKNGAGLLVDSEFRYFLPEFNSRNFKFGFGSMPPAFVVLEGFFYFNKDLFLFELFPEEDYLFSSFDFIDFVTSEKSTKSIDYLKDSIEDNVIYSYNILNNLKEITFKSNEGNEFIFAGVSMIKRKDEINLFIVAGEKADIPTESKNLPSLEGYDIGRNYIMPADDRKREVVQLLNYPDFRKIFLYLRINLDTKTIDTRYIQKDEGNSFSTITDDYDMLLRAMHGKKEYDEYILNSIKELNSYNAILEVAYNCLYLPEYFDQNEDDIVVEEHPTALSSEKLKPSLFKKDKKYSSDHFFKTKDIWTLDKNNKTLSKQNFSADELKIEMSGYWKNLEIGQQGKDKKGNAIHNRTWVDQTLSWYESDPASNRETKIQSSFTKKGYIYILHNPSHPSNVFKIGLTTKTVEERASQLSGTPSVDKFLIAHSWLVNDCVLAEKLIHHALNKYRMNERREFFKIEFSEALRIIVPIIENLDK
;
A
#
# COMPACT_ATOMS: atom_id res chain seq x y z
N MET A 1 -17.46 -6.08 16.15
CA MET A 1 -16.66 -7.04 16.94
C MET A 1 -15.31 -6.41 17.21
N ALA A 2 -14.66 -6.71 18.34
CA ALA A 2 -13.43 -6.01 18.74
C ALA A 2 -12.21 -6.53 17.99
N SER A 3 -11.86 -7.81 18.18
CA SER A 3 -10.64 -8.39 17.60
C SER A 3 -10.89 -9.22 16.35
N SER A 4 -9.84 -9.44 15.55
CA SER A 4 -9.85 -10.40 14.44
C SER A 4 -10.19 -11.81 14.90
N ALA A 5 -9.71 -12.22 16.07
CA ALA A 5 -10.07 -13.52 16.65
C ALA A 5 -11.58 -13.65 16.91
N ASP A 6 -12.24 -12.58 17.35
CA ASP A 6 -13.69 -12.59 17.57
C ASP A 6 -14.45 -12.62 16.24
N ARG A 7 -13.96 -11.89 15.22
CA ARG A 7 -14.52 -11.92 13.86
C ARG A 7 -14.41 -13.33 13.26
N GLN A 8 -13.25 -13.97 13.35
CA GLN A 8 -13.05 -15.34 12.89
C GLN A 8 -13.94 -16.34 13.62
N LYS A 9 -14.12 -16.21 14.95
CA LYS A 9 -15.08 -17.02 15.71
C LYS A 9 -16.51 -16.80 15.23
N HIS A 10 -16.88 -15.56 14.93
CA HIS A 10 -18.20 -15.25 14.40
C HIS A 10 -18.43 -15.89 13.05
N TYR A 11 -17.47 -15.79 12.11
CA TYR A 11 -17.56 -16.44 10.80
C TYR A 11 -17.76 -17.96 10.93
N ARG A 12 -17.10 -18.61 11.91
CA ARG A 12 -17.26 -20.05 12.17
C ARG A 12 -18.69 -20.46 12.55
N LEU A 13 -19.50 -19.57 13.13
CA LEU A 13 -20.92 -19.85 13.42
C LEU A 13 -21.74 -20.08 12.14
N PHE A 14 -21.22 -19.61 11.00
CA PHE A 14 -21.85 -19.66 9.69
C PHE A 14 -21.12 -20.59 8.72
N SER A 15 -20.09 -21.31 9.17
CA SER A 15 -19.33 -22.22 8.31
C SER A 15 -20.11 -23.47 7.93
N SER A 16 -19.97 -23.89 6.68
CA SER A 16 -20.37 -25.21 6.19
C SER A 16 -19.15 -26.13 6.04
N PRO A 17 -19.35 -27.46 6.00
CA PRO A 17 -18.31 -28.38 5.53
C PRO A 17 -17.80 -27.93 4.14
N THR A 18 -16.50 -28.08 3.90
CA THR A 18 -15.90 -27.86 2.58
C THR A 18 -16.10 -29.07 1.68
N PRO A 19 -15.99 -28.94 0.34
CA PRO A 19 -16.15 -30.07 -0.59
C PRO A 19 -15.25 -31.28 -0.31
N ASP A 20 -14.05 -31.07 0.24
CA ASP A 20 -13.14 -32.17 0.61
C ASP A 20 -13.52 -32.86 1.94
N SER A 21 -14.55 -32.40 2.63
CA SER A 21 -15.05 -33.01 3.86
C SER A 21 -15.88 -34.26 3.58
N PRO A 22 -15.69 -35.37 4.31
CA PRO A 22 -16.51 -36.58 4.14
C PRO A 22 -18.00 -36.36 4.46
N PHE A 23 -18.36 -35.25 5.13
CA PHE A 23 -19.74 -34.91 5.48
C PHE A 23 -20.41 -33.96 4.46
N TYR A 24 -19.67 -33.50 3.44
CA TYR A 24 -20.15 -32.45 2.53
C TYR A 24 -21.39 -32.87 1.74
N ASP A 25 -21.36 -34.05 1.12
CA ASP A 25 -22.45 -34.51 0.27
C ASP A 25 -23.75 -34.72 1.04
N ASP A 26 -23.66 -35.30 2.24
CA ASP A 26 -24.81 -35.50 3.13
C ASP A 26 -25.36 -34.17 3.63
N PHE A 27 -24.49 -33.22 3.99
CA PHE A 27 -24.87 -31.86 4.38
C PHE A 27 -25.65 -31.16 3.25
N VAL A 28 -25.09 -31.16 2.03
CA VAL A 28 -25.71 -30.54 0.86
C VAL A 28 -27.05 -31.20 0.54
N LYS A 29 -27.12 -32.53 0.58
CA LYS A 29 -28.36 -33.30 0.34
C LYS A 29 -29.45 -32.95 1.34
N TYR A 30 -29.11 -32.90 2.63
CA TYR A 30 -30.04 -32.53 3.70
C TYR A 30 -30.63 -31.13 3.48
N TYR A 31 -29.78 -30.12 3.27
CA TYR A 31 -30.26 -28.75 3.09
C TYR A 31 -31.02 -28.56 1.77
N LYS A 32 -30.62 -29.22 0.68
CA LYS A 32 -31.40 -29.21 -0.57
C LYS A 32 -32.82 -29.76 -0.38
N GLN A 33 -32.98 -30.85 0.39
CA GLN A 33 -34.29 -31.41 0.67
C GLN A 33 -35.15 -30.50 1.56
N LYS A 34 -34.56 -29.94 2.63
CA LYS A 34 -35.24 -28.98 3.50
C LYS A 34 -35.69 -27.74 2.72
N PHE A 35 -34.78 -27.17 1.94
CA PHE A 35 -35.03 -25.96 1.17
C PHE A 35 -36.08 -26.17 0.10
N LYS A 36 -36.13 -27.34 -0.55
CA LYS A 36 -37.16 -27.72 -1.54
C LYS A 36 -38.59 -27.55 -1.02
N ASN A 37 -38.80 -27.77 0.28
CA ASN A 37 -40.10 -27.68 0.92
C ASN A 37 -40.43 -26.27 1.48
N GLU A 38 -39.56 -25.28 1.27
CA GLU A 38 -39.70 -23.91 1.80
C GLU A 38 -39.65 -22.86 0.67
N PRO A 39 -40.70 -22.71 -0.16
CA PRO A 39 -40.68 -21.82 -1.33
C PRO A 39 -40.49 -20.34 -0.99
N GLN A 40 -40.93 -19.90 0.20
CA GLN A 40 -40.69 -18.54 0.67
C GLN A 40 -39.21 -18.30 0.98
N ALA A 41 -38.54 -19.27 1.60
CA ALA A 41 -37.11 -19.20 1.89
C ALA A 41 -36.27 -19.23 0.59
N GLN A 42 -36.66 -20.04 -0.40
CA GLN A 42 -36.06 -20.04 -1.74
C GLN A 42 -36.12 -18.65 -2.39
N LYS A 43 -37.32 -18.07 -2.46
CA LYS A 43 -37.52 -16.74 -3.05
C LYS A 43 -36.69 -15.68 -2.31
N LYS A 44 -36.67 -15.72 -0.97
CA LYS A 44 -35.90 -14.76 -0.15
C LYS A 44 -34.39 -14.91 -0.38
N SER A 45 -33.88 -16.14 -0.48
CA SER A 45 -32.47 -16.39 -0.78
C SER A 45 -32.08 -15.87 -2.18
N GLU A 46 -32.90 -16.09 -3.20
CA GLU A 46 -32.67 -15.50 -4.52
C GLU A 46 -32.64 -13.97 -4.50
N GLU A 47 -33.57 -13.35 -3.77
CA GLU A 47 -33.62 -11.89 -3.61
C GLU A 47 -32.38 -11.36 -2.90
N ASN A 48 -31.94 -12.03 -1.81
CA ASN A 48 -30.73 -11.67 -1.08
C ASN A 48 -29.48 -11.83 -1.96
N PHE A 49 -29.37 -12.92 -2.73
CA PHE A 49 -28.24 -13.14 -3.64
C PHE A 49 -28.19 -12.06 -4.73
N ARG A 50 -29.34 -11.68 -5.32
CA ARG A 50 -29.40 -10.56 -6.29
C ARG A 50 -28.94 -9.26 -5.65
N GLN A 51 -29.38 -8.96 -4.42
CA GLN A 51 -28.95 -7.77 -3.69
C GLN A 51 -27.44 -7.80 -3.41
N ALA A 52 -26.90 -8.94 -3.01
CA ALA A 52 -25.46 -9.11 -2.76
C ALA A 52 -24.64 -8.84 -4.02
N VAL A 53 -25.04 -9.41 -5.16
CA VAL A 53 -24.41 -9.15 -6.47
C VAL A 53 -24.50 -7.68 -6.87
N CYS A 54 -25.62 -7.00 -6.59
CA CYS A 54 -25.74 -5.56 -6.84
C CYS A 54 -24.73 -4.75 -6.04
N ILE A 55 -24.54 -5.08 -4.76
CA ILE A 55 -23.59 -4.39 -3.88
C ILE A 55 -22.17 -4.60 -4.40
N ILE A 56 -21.75 -5.85 -4.63
CA ILE A 56 -20.42 -6.19 -5.17
C ILE A 56 -20.16 -5.42 -6.48
N ASN A 57 -21.09 -5.49 -7.44
CA ASN A 57 -20.94 -4.80 -8.73
C ASN A 57 -20.81 -3.28 -8.62
N THR A 58 -21.39 -2.70 -7.56
CA THR A 58 -21.29 -1.26 -7.30
C THR A 58 -19.97 -0.91 -6.64
N GLN A 59 -19.57 -1.67 -5.61
CA GLN A 59 -18.32 -1.46 -4.87
C GLN A 59 -17.07 -1.75 -5.72
N LEU A 60 -17.20 -2.57 -6.76
CA LEU A 60 -16.15 -2.76 -7.78
C LEU A 60 -15.93 -1.53 -8.67
N LYS A 61 -16.86 -0.55 -8.65
CA LYS A 61 -16.86 0.58 -9.59
C LYS A 61 -16.94 1.95 -8.93
N ASN A 62 -17.13 2.01 -7.61
CA ASN A 62 -17.34 3.25 -6.88
C ASN A 62 -16.07 3.83 -6.24
N GLY A 63 -14.90 3.24 -6.54
CA GLY A 63 -13.60 3.74 -6.09
C GLY A 63 -13.08 4.91 -6.89
N ALA A 64 -12.07 5.56 -6.33
CA ALA A 64 -11.35 6.66 -6.97
C ALA A 64 -10.54 6.22 -8.20
N GLY A 65 -10.20 4.93 -8.31
CA GLY A 65 -9.43 4.41 -9.45
C GLY A 65 -7.93 4.74 -9.37
N LEU A 66 -7.44 5.02 -8.18
CA LEU A 66 -6.03 5.04 -7.84
C LEU A 66 -5.48 3.60 -7.78
N LEU A 67 -4.17 3.45 -7.55
CA LEU A 67 -3.55 2.13 -7.58
C LEU A 67 -4.02 1.26 -6.42
N VAL A 68 -3.92 1.77 -5.19
CA VAL A 68 -4.13 0.94 -3.99
C VAL A 68 -5.60 0.54 -3.85
N ASP A 69 -6.55 1.45 -4.14
CA ASP A 69 -7.98 1.10 -4.10
C ASP A 69 -8.31 0.06 -5.18
N SER A 70 -7.75 0.19 -6.38
CA SER A 70 -7.94 -0.79 -7.46
C SER A 70 -7.41 -2.18 -7.08
N GLU A 71 -6.21 -2.26 -6.51
CA GLU A 71 -5.58 -3.52 -6.11
C GLU A 71 -6.29 -4.16 -4.92
N PHE A 72 -6.74 -3.38 -3.94
CA PHE A 72 -7.46 -3.93 -2.80
C PHE A 72 -8.88 -4.42 -3.19
N ARG A 73 -9.57 -3.72 -4.09
CA ARG A 73 -10.89 -4.14 -4.62
C ARG A 73 -10.87 -5.51 -5.30
N TYR A 74 -9.71 -5.98 -5.77
CA TYR A 74 -9.56 -7.35 -6.30
C TYR A 74 -10.04 -8.42 -5.30
N PHE A 75 -9.81 -8.21 -4.01
CA PHE A 75 -10.14 -9.21 -2.98
C PHE A 75 -11.64 -9.30 -2.69
N LEU A 76 -12.42 -8.25 -2.99
CA LEU A 76 -13.87 -8.22 -2.76
C LEU A 76 -14.60 -9.36 -3.52
N PRO A 77 -14.48 -9.49 -4.86
CA PRO A 77 -15.12 -10.58 -5.59
C PRO A 77 -14.45 -11.93 -5.28
N GLU A 78 -13.15 -11.97 -4.98
CA GLU A 78 -12.45 -13.22 -4.65
C GLU A 78 -12.98 -13.85 -3.37
N PHE A 79 -13.06 -13.08 -2.28
CA PHE A 79 -13.57 -13.57 -1.00
C PHE A 79 -15.05 -13.92 -1.06
N ASN A 80 -15.86 -13.10 -1.73
CA ASN A 80 -17.29 -13.40 -1.89
C ASN A 80 -17.53 -14.62 -2.79
N SER A 81 -16.78 -14.78 -3.88
CA SER A 81 -16.87 -15.96 -4.76
C SER A 81 -16.55 -17.25 -3.97
N ARG A 82 -15.48 -17.24 -3.19
CA ARG A 82 -15.13 -18.34 -2.27
C ARG A 82 -16.22 -18.61 -1.26
N ASN A 83 -16.73 -17.57 -0.60
CA ASN A 83 -17.78 -17.69 0.39
C ASN A 83 -19.06 -18.29 -0.20
N PHE A 84 -19.53 -17.78 -1.33
CA PHE A 84 -20.78 -18.24 -1.96
C PHE A 84 -20.69 -19.67 -2.50
N LYS A 85 -19.52 -20.07 -3.01
CA LYS A 85 -19.34 -21.41 -3.60
C LYS A 85 -19.02 -22.48 -2.56
N PHE A 86 -18.20 -22.13 -1.56
CA PHE A 86 -17.55 -23.11 -0.70
C PHE A 86 -17.62 -22.78 0.80
N GLY A 87 -18.14 -21.61 1.17
CA GLY A 87 -18.22 -21.14 2.56
C GLY A 87 -16.87 -20.64 3.14
N PHE A 88 -16.89 -20.17 4.39
CA PHE A 88 -15.72 -19.53 5.03
C PHE A 88 -14.48 -20.42 5.16
N GLY A 89 -14.63 -21.76 5.17
CA GLY A 89 -13.50 -22.70 5.21
C GLY A 89 -12.54 -22.58 4.01
N SER A 90 -13.02 -21.99 2.91
CA SER A 90 -12.27 -21.81 1.66
C SER A 90 -11.42 -20.53 1.61
N MET A 91 -11.49 -19.67 2.62
CA MET A 91 -10.76 -18.38 2.62
C MET A 91 -9.24 -18.58 2.59
N PRO A 92 -8.51 -17.80 1.77
CA PRO A 92 -7.06 -17.90 1.69
C PRO A 92 -6.40 -17.39 2.98
N PRO A 93 -5.14 -17.76 3.27
CA PRO A 93 -4.43 -17.28 4.45
C PRO A 93 -4.43 -15.76 4.64
N ALA A 94 -4.23 -15.00 3.55
CA ALA A 94 -4.24 -13.53 3.56
C ALA A 94 -5.55 -12.93 4.12
N PHE A 95 -6.66 -13.68 4.11
CA PHE A 95 -7.93 -13.25 4.69
C PHE A 95 -7.82 -12.92 6.19
N VAL A 96 -6.87 -13.52 6.92
CA VAL A 96 -6.65 -13.25 8.36
C VAL A 96 -6.38 -11.77 8.65
N VAL A 97 -5.70 -11.07 7.73
CA VAL A 97 -5.48 -9.63 7.84
C VAL A 97 -6.50 -8.86 7.00
N LEU A 98 -6.76 -9.30 5.77
CA LEU A 98 -7.59 -8.54 4.83
C LEU A 98 -9.06 -8.46 5.25
N GLU A 99 -9.57 -9.39 6.07
CA GLU A 99 -10.93 -9.31 6.63
C GLU A 99 -11.17 -8.04 7.44
N GLY A 100 -10.10 -7.41 7.98
CA GLY A 100 -10.18 -6.13 8.68
C GLY A 100 -10.80 -5.01 7.83
N PHE A 101 -10.69 -5.09 6.50
CA PHE A 101 -11.21 -4.12 5.55
C PHE A 101 -12.65 -4.42 5.07
N PHE A 102 -13.24 -5.54 5.51
CA PHE A 102 -14.58 -5.93 5.10
C PHE A 102 -15.56 -5.98 6.27
N TYR A 103 -16.79 -5.55 5.99
CA TYR A 103 -17.95 -5.78 6.82
C TYR A 103 -18.64 -7.08 6.36
N PHE A 104 -18.85 -8.02 7.29
CA PHE A 104 -19.65 -9.21 6.99
C PHE A 104 -21.14 -8.94 7.25
N ASN A 105 -21.89 -8.77 6.17
CA ASN A 105 -23.35 -8.69 6.18
C ASN A 105 -23.93 -10.10 6.24
N LYS A 106 -24.27 -10.55 7.44
CA LYS A 106 -24.83 -11.89 7.70
C LYS A 106 -26.16 -12.16 7.00
N ASP A 107 -26.97 -11.13 6.74
CA ASP A 107 -28.31 -11.30 6.16
C ASP A 107 -28.22 -11.55 4.64
N LEU A 108 -27.20 -10.98 4.00
CA LEU A 108 -26.86 -11.20 2.60
C LEU A 108 -25.76 -12.25 2.39
N PHE A 109 -25.16 -12.74 3.48
CA PHE A 109 -24.00 -13.63 3.49
C PHE A 109 -22.80 -13.06 2.70
N LEU A 110 -22.62 -11.74 2.78
CA LEU A 110 -21.77 -10.95 1.90
C LEU A 110 -20.67 -10.24 2.69
N PHE A 111 -19.46 -10.18 2.13
CA PHE A 111 -18.45 -9.21 2.54
C PHE A 111 -18.60 -7.93 1.72
N GLU A 112 -18.70 -6.80 2.40
CA GLU A 112 -18.79 -5.46 1.83
C GLU A 112 -17.53 -4.68 2.20
N LEU A 113 -17.03 -3.81 1.31
CA LEU A 113 -15.99 -2.86 1.68
C LEU A 113 -16.55 -1.83 2.68
N PHE A 114 -15.73 -1.44 3.65
CA PHE A 114 -16.02 -0.25 4.46
C PHE A 114 -15.96 1.03 3.61
N PRO A 115 -16.50 2.16 4.11
CA PRO A 115 -16.29 3.47 3.49
C PRO A 115 -14.80 3.77 3.29
N GLU A 116 -14.49 4.54 2.26
CA GLU A 116 -13.13 4.80 1.78
C GLU A 116 -12.92 6.30 1.59
N GLU A 117 -11.78 6.78 2.08
CA GLU A 117 -11.21 8.11 1.85
C GLU A 117 -9.87 7.98 1.12
N ASP A 118 -9.70 8.76 0.07
CA ASP A 118 -8.61 8.62 -0.89
C ASP A 118 -7.67 9.83 -0.83
N TYR A 119 -6.37 9.56 -0.73
CA TYR A 119 -5.33 10.55 -0.51
C TYR A 119 -4.18 10.39 -1.50
N LEU A 120 -3.60 11.52 -1.91
CA LEU A 120 -2.39 11.58 -2.71
C LEU A 120 -1.32 12.39 -1.97
N PHE A 121 -0.10 11.87 -1.93
CA PHE A 121 1.01 12.56 -1.26
C PHE A 121 2.35 12.39 -1.97
N SER A 122 3.23 13.38 -1.77
CA SER A 122 4.63 13.31 -2.16
C SER A 122 5.42 12.44 -1.16
N SER A 123 6.04 11.37 -1.66
CA SER A 123 6.93 10.54 -0.81
C SER A 123 8.12 11.32 -0.26
N PHE A 124 8.58 12.36 -0.96
CA PHE A 124 9.67 13.23 -0.51
C PHE A 124 9.28 14.00 0.76
N ASP A 125 8.15 14.71 0.69
CA ASP A 125 7.68 15.55 1.79
C ASP A 125 7.33 14.70 3.01
N PHE A 126 6.71 13.55 2.78
CA PHE A 126 6.38 12.61 3.84
C PHE A 126 7.62 12.03 4.52
N ILE A 127 8.62 11.59 3.75
CA ILE A 127 9.88 11.08 4.32
C ILE A 127 10.56 12.17 5.16
N ASP A 128 10.67 13.40 4.64
CA ASP A 128 11.25 14.51 5.41
C ASP A 128 10.46 14.80 6.70
N PHE A 129 9.12 14.72 6.65
CA PHE A 129 8.28 14.84 7.84
C PHE A 129 8.58 13.75 8.87
N VAL A 130 8.53 12.48 8.46
CA VAL A 130 8.76 11.35 9.36
C VAL A 130 10.21 11.19 9.77
N THR A 131 11.18 11.93 9.20
CA THR A 131 12.55 12.00 9.76
C THR A 131 12.75 13.22 10.66
N SER A 132 11.95 14.28 10.48
CA SER A 132 12.05 15.51 11.27
C SER A 132 11.56 15.37 12.72
N GLU A 133 11.86 16.39 13.53
CA GLU A 133 11.33 16.57 14.90
C GLU A 133 9.83 16.93 14.93
N LYS A 134 9.21 17.21 13.78
CA LYS A 134 7.78 17.57 13.70
C LYS A 134 6.86 16.36 13.86
N SER A 135 7.31 15.18 13.46
CA SER A 135 6.57 13.94 13.68
C SER A 135 6.66 13.56 15.15
N THR A 136 5.52 13.23 15.76
CA THR A 136 5.44 12.78 17.15
C THR A 136 6.27 11.52 17.42
N LYS A 137 6.55 10.72 16.38
CA LYS A 137 7.11 9.37 16.49
C LYS A 137 6.29 8.47 17.41
N SER A 138 4.98 8.73 17.52
CA SER A 138 4.07 7.91 18.29
C SER A 138 2.80 7.54 17.55
N ILE A 139 2.50 6.25 17.48
CA ILE A 139 1.29 5.68 16.91
C ILE A 139 0.06 5.89 17.81
N ASP A 140 0.23 6.43 19.03
CA ASP A 140 -0.91 6.79 19.88
C ASP A 140 -1.79 7.85 19.22
N TYR A 141 -1.21 8.67 18.33
CA TYR A 141 -1.95 9.62 17.51
C TYR A 141 -3.12 8.96 16.75
N LEU A 142 -2.91 7.74 16.23
CA LEU A 142 -3.92 7.00 15.45
C LEU A 142 -5.16 6.60 16.26
N LYS A 143 -5.05 6.53 17.59
CA LYS A 143 -6.20 6.13 18.42
C LYS A 143 -7.33 7.15 18.31
N ASP A 144 -6.98 8.42 18.16
CA ASP A 144 -7.93 9.52 18.14
C ASP A 144 -8.07 10.17 16.75
N SER A 145 -7.06 10.08 15.87
CA SER A 145 -7.06 10.80 14.58
C SER A 145 -7.79 10.12 13.43
N ILE A 146 -7.91 8.79 13.44
CA ILE A 146 -8.63 8.05 12.38
C ILE A 146 -9.90 7.41 12.91
N GLU A 147 -10.96 7.40 12.09
CA GLU A 147 -12.24 6.82 12.46
C GLU A 147 -12.23 5.28 12.42
N ASP A 148 -13.07 4.69 13.27
CA ASP A 148 -13.27 3.25 13.33
C ASP A 148 -14.07 2.77 12.10
N ASN A 149 -13.56 1.76 11.41
CA ASN A 149 -14.19 1.16 10.24
C ASN A 149 -14.29 2.08 9.00
N VAL A 150 -13.33 2.99 8.83
CA VAL A 150 -13.10 3.75 7.58
C VAL A 150 -11.74 3.34 7.01
N ILE A 151 -11.68 3.16 5.70
CA ILE A 151 -10.46 2.83 4.97
C ILE A 151 -9.84 4.15 4.50
N TYR A 152 -8.62 4.42 4.96
CA TYR A 152 -7.82 5.55 4.51
C TYR A 152 -6.78 5.04 3.50
N SER A 153 -6.93 5.41 2.23
CA SER A 153 -6.07 4.95 1.12
C SER A 153 -5.13 6.05 0.65
N TYR A 154 -3.85 5.90 0.94
CA TYR A 154 -2.79 6.85 0.58
C TYR A 154 -1.97 6.33 -0.60
N ASN A 155 -1.91 7.13 -1.66
CA ASN A 155 -1.22 6.79 -2.90
C ASN A 155 -0.08 7.79 -3.17
N ILE A 156 1.02 7.31 -3.75
CA ILE A 156 2.15 8.16 -4.11
C ILE A 156 1.84 9.00 -5.35
N LEU A 157 2.10 10.31 -5.25
CA LEU A 157 1.93 11.28 -6.34
C LEU A 157 3.14 11.31 -7.29
N ASN A 158 4.35 11.14 -6.76
CA ASN A 158 5.58 11.19 -7.55
C ASN A 158 5.89 9.87 -8.27
N ASN A 159 6.90 9.86 -9.14
CA ASN A 159 7.32 8.63 -9.81
C ASN A 159 7.97 7.67 -8.80
N LEU A 160 7.48 6.43 -8.73
CA LEU A 160 7.89 5.45 -7.73
C LEU A 160 9.38 5.09 -7.77
N LYS A 161 10.06 5.25 -8.92
CA LYS A 161 11.52 5.00 -9.07
C LYS A 161 12.39 6.15 -8.55
N GLU A 162 11.81 7.30 -8.22
CA GLU A 162 12.60 8.43 -7.70
C GLU A 162 13.11 8.16 -6.28
N ILE A 163 12.43 7.27 -5.53
CA ILE A 163 12.85 6.80 -4.21
C ILE A 163 12.83 5.28 -4.21
N THR A 164 13.99 4.66 -3.96
CA THR A 164 14.07 3.20 -3.74
C THR A 164 14.61 2.90 -2.34
N PHE A 165 14.15 1.77 -1.81
CA PHE A 165 14.50 1.28 -0.47
C PHE A 165 15.31 0.00 -0.60
N LYS A 166 16.50 -0.03 -0.01
CA LYS A 166 17.40 -1.19 -0.09
C LYS A 166 17.55 -1.87 1.26
N SER A 167 17.42 -3.19 1.27
CA SER A 167 17.78 -4.01 2.44
C SER A 167 19.29 -4.18 2.54
N ASN A 168 19.76 -4.59 3.72
CA ASN A 168 21.17 -4.91 3.97
C ASN A 168 21.66 -6.10 3.12
N GLU A 169 20.74 -6.95 2.66
CA GLU A 169 21.02 -8.11 1.81
C GLU A 169 21.05 -7.74 0.32
N GLY A 170 20.78 -6.48 -0.03
CA GLY A 170 20.83 -5.97 -1.40
C GLY A 170 19.51 -5.99 -2.15
N ASN A 171 18.41 -6.47 -1.54
CA ASN A 171 17.08 -6.40 -2.13
C ASN A 171 16.66 -4.94 -2.27
N GLU A 172 16.05 -4.58 -3.40
CA GLU A 172 15.62 -3.22 -3.69
C GLU A 172 14.10 -3.18 -3.91
N PHE A 173 13.46 -2.18 -3.32
CA PHE A 173 12.01 -2.02 -3.32
C PHE A 173 11.60 -0.61 -3.74
N ILE A 174 10.40 -0.51 -4.33
CA ILE A 174 9.67 0.75 -4.52
C ILE A 174 8.33 0.66 -3.79
N PHE A 175 7.89 1.77 -3.21
CA PHE A 175 6.61 1.87 -2.50
C PHE A 175 5.60 2.61 -3.35
N ALA A 176 4.38 2.06 -3.50
CA ALA A 176 3.36 2.64 -4.37
C ALA A 176 2.20 3.28 -3.58
N GLY A 177 1.88 2.72 -2.42
CA GLY A 177 0.87 3.26 -1.53
C GLY A 177 0.39 2.25 -0.48
N VAL A 178 -0.51 2.71 0.39
CA VAL A 178 -1.01 1.95 1.54
C VAL A 178 -2.48 2.29 1.79
N SER A 179 -3.29 1.27 2.06
CA SER A 179 -4.59 1.43 2.69
C SER A 179 -4.52 0.99 4.13
N MET A 180 -5.15 1.73 5.03
CA MET A 180 -5.23 1.39 6.45
C MET A 180 -6.65 1.51 6.98
N ILE A 181 -6.99 0.67 7.95
CA ILE A 181 -8.28 0.70 8.64
C ILE A 181 -8.11 0.41 10.12
N LYS A 182 -8.69 1.26 10.97
CA LYS A 182 -8.79 1.01 12.41
C LYS A 182 -10.04 0.19 12.71
N ARG A 183 -9.86 -0.87 13.50
CA ARG A 183 -10.91 -1.72 14.07
C ARG A 183 -10.72 -1.74 15.59
N LYS A 184 -11.20 -0.70 16.27
CA LYS A 184 -10.97 -0.47 17.70
C LYS A 184 -9.49 -0.36 18.06
N ASP A 185 -8.92 -1.39 18.67
CA ASP A 185 -7.53 -1.48 19.11
C ASP A 185 -6.61 -2.13 18.07
N GLU A 186 -7.15 -2.58 16.94
CA GLU A 186 -6.38 -3.11 15.81
C GLU A 186 -6.28 -2.07 14.68
N ILE A 187 -5.12 -1.97 14.05
CA ILE A 187 -4.99 -1.34 12.73
C ILE A 187 -4.48 -2.38 11.72
N ASN A 188 -5.16 -2.46 10.58
CA ASN A 188 -4.79 -3.33 9.47
C ASN A 188 -4.24 -2.48 8.34
N LEU A 189 -3.11 -2.91 7.76
CA LEU A 189 -2.49 -2.26 6.61
C LEU A 189 -2.50 -3.20 5.40
N PHE A 190 -2.76 -2.63 4.22
CA PHE A 190 -2.59 -3.25 2.91
C PHE A 190 -1.68 -2.35 2.08
N ILE A 191 -0.50 -2.85 1.71
CA ILE A 191 0.51 -2.07 0.99
C ILE A 191 0.68 -2.66 -0.40
N VAL A 192 0.79 -1.78 -1.39
CA VAL A 192 1.23 -2.13 -2.75
C VAL A 192 2.66 -1.64 -2.93
N ALA A 193 3.55 -2.55 -3.29
CA ALA A 193 4.96 -2.25 -3.49
C ALA A 193 5.53 -3.05 -4.68
N GLY A 194 6.74 -2.69 -5.07
CA GLY A 194 7.51 -3.38 -6.10
C GLY A 194 8.80 -3.93 -5.53
N GLU A 195 9.12 -5.18 -5.84
CA GLU A 195 10.42 -5.81 -5.54
C GLU A 195 11.24 -5.91 -6.82
N LYS A 196 12.51 -5.49 -6.78
CA LYS A 196 13.41 -5.56 -7.93
C LYS A 196 13.57 -7.02 -8.37
N ALA A 197 13.30 -7.31 -9.64
CA ALA A 197 13.24 -8.66 -10.17
C ALA A 197 13.56 -8.72 -11.67
N ASP A 198 14.07 -9.86 -12.14
CA ASP A 198 14.18 -10.16 -13.58
C ASP A 198 12.91 -10.90 -14.00
N ILE A 199 11.84 -10.14 -14.28
CA ILE A 199 10.51 -10.68 -14.54
C ILE A 199 10.50 -11.75 -15.65
N PRO A 200 11.12 -11.55 -16.83
CA PRO A 200 11.14 -12.58 -17.88
C PRO A 200 11.83 -13.87 -17.47
N THR A 201 12.97 -13.79 -16.78
CA THR A 201 13.72 -14.97 -16.35
C THR A 201 12.99 -15.70 -15.24
N GLU A 202 12.50 -14.97 -14.24
CA GLU A 202 11.85 -15.55 -13.07
C GLU A 202 10.49 -16.15 -13.41
N SER A 203 9.71 -15.54 -14.32
CA SER A 203 8.46 -16.12 -14.81
C SER A 203 8.66 -17.50 -15.45
N LYS A 204 9.76 -17.70 -16.18
CA LYS A 204 10.10 -19.00 -16.80
C LYS A 204 10.51 -20.05 -15.77
N ASN A 205 11.04 -19.59 -14.63
CA ASN A 205 11.54 -20.45 -13.56
C ASN A 205 10.49 -20.72 -12.47
N LEU A 206 9.28 -20.15 -12.58
CA LEU A 206 8.20 -20.47 -11.68
C LEU A 206 7.90 -21.97 -11.77
N PRO A 207 7.79 -22.68 -10.63
CA PRO A 207 7.53 -24.12 -10.65
C PRO A 207 6.17 -24.43 -11.30
N SER A 208 5.88 -25.70 -11.58
CA SER A 208 4.49 -26.10 -11.78
C SER A 208 3.76 -26.04 -10.42
N LEU A 209 2.48 -25.67 -10.42
CA LEU A 209 1.62 -25.89 -9.24
C LEU A 209 1.12 -27.34 -9.31
N GLU A 210 1.97 -28.29 -8.94
CA GLU A 210 1.60 -29.69 -8.82
C GLU A 210 1.13 -29.96 -7.38
N GLY A 211 -0.19 -30.15 -7.22
CA GLY A 211 -0.80 -30.37 -5.92
C GLY A 211 -1.46 -29.10 -5.38
N TYR A 212 -2.74 -29.20 -5.08
CA TYR A 212 -3.49 -28.13 -4.44
C TYR A 212 -3.13 -28.06 -2.95
N ASP A 213 -3.39 -26.92 -2.32
CA ASP A 213 -3.42 -26.80 -0.85
C ASP A 213 -4.16 -28.01 -0.27
N ILE A 214 -3.53 -28.76 0.63
CA ILE A 214 -4.10 -29.99 1.21
C ILE A 214 -5.49 -29.67 1.77
N GLY A 215 -6.53 -30.37 1.27
CA GLY A 215 -7.93 -30.14 1.67
C GLY A 215 -8.60 -28.91 1.04
N ARG A 216 -8.06 -28.41 -0.08
CA ARG A 216 -8.62 -27.34 -0.92
C ARG A 216 -8.56 -27.65 -2.41
N ASN A 217 -8.64 -28.92 -2.78
CA ASN A 217 -8.52 -29.40 -4.16
C ASN A 217 -9.69 -28.91 -5.05
N TYR A 218 -10.75 -28.37 -4.46
CA TYR A 218 -11.91 -27.80 -5.15
C TYR A 218 -11.74 -26.32 -5.54
N ILE A 219 -10.66 -25.66 -5.13
CA ILE A 219 -10.38 -24.25 -5.44
C ILE A 219 -9.44 -24.16 -6.64
N MET A 220 -10.00 -23.90 -7.83
CA MET A 220 -9.23 -23.82 -9.08
C MET A 220 -8.90 -22.38 -9.45
N PRO A 221 -7.72 -22.12 -10.04
CA PRO A 221 -7.44 -20.84 -10.70
C PRO A 221 -8.46 -20.56 -11.81
N ALA A 222 -8.65 -19.28 -12.14
CA ALA A 222 -9.50 -18.90 -13.27
C ALA A 222 -8.84 -19.30 -14.61
N ASP A 223 -9.65 -19.79 -15.55
CA ASP A 223 -9.18 -20.34 -16.83
C ASP A 223 -8.38 -19.33 -17.69
N ASP A 224 -8.63 -18.04 -17.50
CA ASP A 224 -8.01 -16.94 -18.22
C ASP A 224 -6.68 -16.48 -17.60
N ARG A 225 -6.32 -16.96 -16.40
CA ARG A 225 -5.09 -16.57 -15.71
C ARG A 225 -3.94 -17.51 -16.01
N LYS A 226 -2.77 -16.92 -16.27
CA LYS A 226 -1.50 -17.62 -16.48
C LYS A 226 -0.61 -17.43 -15.27
N ARG A 227 0.26 -18.42 -15.03
CA ARG A 227 1.31 -18.32 -14.02
C ARG A 227 2.50 -17.55 -14.60
N GLU A 228 2.71 -16.33 -14.11
CA GLU A 228 3.80 -15.44 -14.52
C GLU A 228 4.04 -14.38 -13.46
N VAL A 229 5.27 -13.91 -13.30
CA VAL A 229 5.56 -12.82 -12.37
C VAL A 229 4.87 -11.55 -12.85
N VAL A 230 3.98 -10.98 -12.04
CA VAL A 230 3.22 -9.79 -12.41
C VAL A 230 4.05 -8.54 -12.18
N GLN A 231 4.11 -7.67 -13.17
CA GLN A 231 4.80 -6.39 -13.11
C GLN A 231 4.01 -5.37 -12.28
N LEU A 232 4.71 -4.53 -11.50
CA LEU A 232 4.07 -3.37 -10.87
C LEU A 232 3.93 -2.24 -11.90
N LEU A 233 2.67 -1.86 -12.22
CA LEU A 233 2.37 -0.78 -13.16
C LEU A 233 3.17 -0.93 -14.47
N ASN A 234 3.90 0.12 -14.87
CA ASN A 234 4.78 0.19 -16.03
C ASN A 234 6.28 0.09 -15.65
N TYR A 235 6.60 -0.54 -14.52
CA TYR A 235 7.99 -0.72 -14.06
C TYR A 235 8.51 -2.14 -14.35
N PRO A 236 9.15 -2.40 -15.51
CA PRO A 236 9.49 -3.75 -15.97
C PRO A 236 10.52 -4.50 -15.12
N ASP A 237 11.26 -3.78 -14.29
CA ASP A 237 12.27 -4.37 -13.40
C ASP A 237 11.74 -4.63 -11.98
N PHE A 238 10.44 -4.42 -11.76
CA PHE A 238 9.83 -4.53 -10.43
C PHE A 238 8.60 -5.42 -10.50
N ARG A 239 8.68 -6.58 -9.83
CA ARG A 239 7.50 -7.43 -9.63
C ARG A 239 6.56 -6.76 -8.64
N LYS A 240 5.27 -6.96 -8.80
CA LYS A 240 4.26 -6.51 -7.85
C LYS A 240 4.25 -7.43 -6.63
N ILE A 241 4.35 -6.81 -5.46
CA ILE A 241 4.17 -7.47 -4.18
C ILE A 241 3.10 -6.75 -3.36
N PHE A 242 2.43 -7.51 -2.50
CA PHE A 242 1.54 -6.98 -1.48
C PHE A 242 2.10 -7.26 -0.10
N LEU A 243 1.92 -6.31 0.82
CA LEU A 243 2.23 -6.52 2.23
C LEU A 243 0.95 -6.34 3.05
N TYR A 244 0.74 -7.24 4.00
CA TYR A 244 -0.38 -7.15 4.95
C TYR A 244 0.17 -7.13 6.37
N LEU A 245 -0.29 -6.17 7.16
CA LEU A 245 0.12 -6.03 8.54
C LEU A 245 -1.13 -5.91 9.42
N ARG A 246 -1.12 -6.56 10.58
CA ARG A 246 -2.06 -6.26 11.66
C ARG A 246 -1.25 -5.84 12.88
N ILE A 247 -1.61 -4.69 13.44
CA ILE A 247 -0.90 -4.08 14.57
C ILE A 247 -1.93 -3.83 15.67
N ASN A 248 -1.58 -4.19 16.90
CA ASN A 248 -2.37 -3.81 18.08
C ASN A 248 -1.87 -2.46 18.61
N LEU A 249 -2.76 -1.46 18.62
CA LEU A 249 -2.48 -0.08 19.02
C LEU A 249 -2.29 0.06 20.54
N ASP A 250 -2.85 -0.84 21.35
CA ASP A 250 -2.71 -0.79 22.81
C ASP A 250 -1.39 -1.37 23.29
N THR A 251 -0.97 -2.50 22.71
CA THR A 251 0.31 -3.14 23.04
C THR A 251 1.47 -2.63 22.20
N LYS A 252 1.19 -1.87 21.13
CA LYS A 252 2.17 -1.39 20.13
C LYS A 252 2.97 -2.54 19.51
N THR A 253 2.25 -3.62 19.23
CA THR A 253 2.83 -4.86 18.72
C THR A 253 2.34 -5.17 17.32
N ILE A 254 3.24 -5.68 16.47
CA ILE A 254 2.87 -6.25 15.18
C ILE A 254 2.44 -7.70 15.42
N ASP A 255 1.16 -8.00 15.18
CA ASP A 255 0.55 -9.31 15.42
C ASP A 255 0.90 -10.32 14.33
N THR A 256 0.92 -9.88 13.07
CA THR A 256 1.24 -10.73 11.93
C THR A 256 1.62 -9.91 10.71
N ARG A 257 2.50 -10.47 9.89
CA ARG A 257 3.02 -9.89 8.66
C ARG A 257 2.90 -10.90 7.53
N TYR A 258 2.54 -10.40 6.37
CA TYR A 258 2.49 -11.17 5.13
C TYR A 258 3.19 -10.40 4.03
N ILE A 259 3.95 -11.11 3.20
CA ILE A 259 4.41 -10.67 1.90
C ILE A 259 3.82 -11.62 0.86
N GLN A 260 3.14 -11.10 -0.15
CA GLN A 260 2.63 -11.89 -1.28
C GLN A 260 3.23 -11.40 -2.59
N LYS A 261 3.88 -12.31 -3.31
CA LYS A 261 4.40 -12.10 -4.66
C LYS A 261 3.29 -12.45 -5.65
N ASP A 262 2.90 -11.50 -6.50
CA ASP A 262 1.85 -11.74 -7.51
C ASP A 262 2.43 -12.52 -8.70
N GLU A 263 1.93 -13.74 -8.87
CA GLU A 263 2.33 -14.68 -9.92
C GLU A 263 1.19 -14.94 -10.92
N GLY A 264 0.24 -14.01 -11.02
CA GLY A 264 -0.82 -13.99 -12.02
C GLY A 264 -1.98 -14.87 -11.60
N ASN A 265 -1.80 -16.19 -11.59
CA ASN A 265 -2.83 -17.15 -11.17
C ASN A 265 -2.68 -17.63 -9.72
N SER A 266 -1.61 -17.22 -9.04
CA SER A 266 -1.33 -17.58 -7.64
C SER A 266 -0.57 -16.46 -6.91
N PHE A 267 -0.49 -16.59 -5.59
CA PHE A 267 0.39 -15.78 -4.76
C PHE A 267 1.36 -16.66 -4.00
N SER A 268 2.66 -16.44 -4.19
CA SER A 268 3.66 -16.98 -3.26
C SER A 268 3.62 -16.15 -1.98
N THR A 269 3.41 -16.81 -0.84
CA THR A 269 3.14 -16.15 0.43
C THR A 269 4.26 -16.43 1.43
N ILE A 270 4.78 -15.37 2.04
CA ILE A 270 5.76 -15.41 3.13
C ILE A 270 5.09 -14.76 4.33
N THR A 271 5.12 -15.41 5.49
CA THR A 271 4.41 -14.92 6.68
C THR A 271 4.99 -15.45 7.98
N ASP A 272 4.73 -14.74 9.08
CA ASP A 272 4.96 -15.21 10.45
C ASP A 272 3.64 -15.63 11.13
N ASP A 273 2.53 -15.76 10.39
CA ASP A 273 1.29 -16.34 10.90
C ASP A 273 1.49 -17.83 11.22
N TYR A 274 1.73 -18.10 12.49
CA TYR A 274 1.93 -19.45 13.00
C TYR A 274 0.78 -20.41 12.67
N ASP A 275 -0.48 -19.96 12.77
CA ASP A 275 -1.65 -20.81 12.53
C ASP A 275 -1.71 -21.23 11.06
N MET A 276 -1.32 -20.34 10.15
CA MET A 276 -1.15 -20.65 8.73
C MET A 276 -0.01 -21.65 8.52
N LEU A 277 1.18 -21.36 9.05
CA LEU A 277 2.38 -22.18 8.85
C LEU A 277 2.17 -23.60 9.40
N LEU A 278 1.49 -23.72 10.56
CA LEU A 278 1.14 -25.02 11.16
C LEU A 278 0.25 -25.85 10.25
N ARG A 279 -0.75 -25.22 9.61
CA ARG A 279 -1.61 -25.89 8.64
C ARG A 279 -0.82 -26.30 7.42
N ALA A 280 0.02 -25.43 6.85
CA ALA A 280 0.81 -25.74 5.66
C ALA A 280 1.70 -26.99 5.82
N MET A 281 2.19 -27.26 7.03
CA MET A 281 3.10 -28.37 7.31
C MET A 281 2.42 -29.69 7.74
N HIS A 282 1.09 -29.73 7.95
CA HIS A 282 0.27 -30.94 8.20
C HIS A 282 1.02 -32.19 8.74
N GLY A 283 1.56 -32.14 9.96
CA GLY A 283 2.16 -33.31 10.63
C GLY A 283 3.56 -33.72 10.14
N LYS A 284 4.24 -32.89 9.34
CA LYS A 284 5.67 -33.05 9.01
C LYS A 284 6.55 -32.77 10.23
N LYS A 285 7.71 -33.45 10.29
CA LYS A 285 8.64 -33.35 11.43
C LYS A 285 9.51 -32.09 11.41
N GLU A 286 9.79 -31.51 10.25
CA GLU A 286 10.66 -30.32 10.12
C GLU A 286 9.91 -28.97 10.28
N TYR A 287 8.91 -28.91 11.16
CA TYR A 287 8.07 -27.72 11.31
C TYR A 287 8.84 -26.47 11.76
N ASP A 288 9.71 -26.61 12.76
CA ASP A 288 10.46 -25.50 13.33
C ASP A 288 11.40 -24.87 12.29
N GLU A 289 12.05 -25.68 11.46
CA GLU A 289 12.91 -25.22 10.37
C GLU A 289 12.13 -24.44 9.30
N TYR A 290 10.92 -24.91 8.95
CA TYR A 290 10.05 -24.21 8.01
C TYR A 290 9.63 -22.82 8.50
N ILE A 291 9.26 -22.70 9.78
CA ILE A 291 8.97 -21.40 10.40
C ILE A 291 10.20 -20.50 10.35
N LEU A 292 11.35 -21.00 10.82
CA LEU A 292 12.58 -20.21 10.89
C LEU A 292 12.99 -19.70 9.50
N ASN A 293 12.81 -20.51 8.47
CA ASN A 293 13.06 -20.10 7.08
C ASN A 293 12.07 -19.01 6.62
N SER A 294 10.78 -19.13 6.94
CA SER A 294 9.78 -18.10 6.61
C SER A 294 10.10 -16.77 7.31
N ILE A 295 10.47 -16.80 8.58
CA ILE A 295 10.88 -15.61 9.35
C ILE A 295 12.15 -15.00 8.75
N LYS A 296 13.13 -15.85 8.39
CA LYS A 296 14.36 -15.39 7.74
C LYS A 296 14.06 -14.71 6.40
N GLU A 297 13.17 -15.27 5.60
CA GLU A 297 12.76 -14.67 4.32
C GLU A 297 12.02 -13.35 4.56
N LEU A 298 11.12 -13.26 5.55
CA LEU A 298 10.46 -11.99 5.93
C LEU A 298 11.46 -10.89 6.27
N ASN A 299 12.54 -11.21 7.00
CA ASN A 299 13.56 -10.22 7.38
C ASN A 299 14.26 -9.60 6.17
N SER A 300 14.32 -10.30 5.04
CA SER A 300 14.86 -9.78 3.78
C SER A 300 14.01 -8.63 3.19
N TYR A 301 12.77 -8.46 3.67
CA TYR A 301 11.83 -7.38 3.33
C TYR A 301 11.81 -6.24 4.36
N ASN A 302 12.70 -6.23 5.37
CA ASN A 302 12.68 -5.22 6.42
C ASN A 302 12.68 -3.78 5.88
N ALA A 303 13.44 -3.49 4.81
CA ALA A 303 13.48 -2.15 4.23
C ALA A 303 12.10 -1.62 3.79
N ILE A 304 11.25 -2.46 3.21
CA ILE A 304 9.89 -2.07 2.78
C ILE A 304 8.88 -2.18 3.93
N LEU A 305 9.11 -3.07 4.90
CA LEU A 305 8.32 -3.13 6.13
C LEU A 305 8.49 -1.86 6.97
N GLU A 306 9.70 -1.32 7.08
CA GLU A 306 9.96 -0.04 7.75
C GLU A 306 9.20 1.12 7.11
N VAL A 307 9.08 1.14 5.77
CA VAL A 307 8.24 2.10 5.06
C VAL A 307 6.77 1.92 5.44
N ALA A 308 6.29 0.68 5.47
CA ALA A 308 4.93 0.36 5.86
C ALA A 308 4.62 0.78 7.31
N TYR A 309 5.56 0.65 8.23
CA TYR A 309 5.41 1.11 9.61
C TYR A 309 5.38 2.63 9.71
N ASN A 310 6.26 3.33 8.99
CA ASN A 310 6.26 4.79 8.97
C ASN A 310 4.97 5.35 8.38
N CYS A 311 4.30 4.63 7.48
CA CYS A 311 2.99 5.04 6.96
C CYS A 311 1.92 5.22 8.04
N LEU A 312 2.09 4.67 9.24
CA LEU A 312 1.22 4.94 10.39
C LEU A 312 1.21 6.42 10.81
N TYR A 313 2.18 7.21 10.38
CA TYR A 313 2.24 8.66 10.62
C TYR A 313 1.57 9.49 9.51
N LEU A 314 0.99 8.87 8.49
CA LEU A 314 0.31 9.60 7.40
C LEU A 314 -0.86 10.46 7.90
N PRO A 315 -1.74 9.99 8.82
CA PRO A 315 -2.78 10.85 9.37
C PRO A 315 -2.21 12.10 10.05
N GLU A 316 -1.18 11.94 10.88
CA GLU A 316 -0.50 13.07 11.54
C GLU A 316 0.10 14.04 10.52
N TYR A 317 0.73 13.50 9.47
CA TYR A 317 1.29 14.29 8.39
C TYR A 317 0.23 15.12 7.67
N PHE A 318 -0.94 14.55 7.36
CA PHE A 318 -2.01 15.31 6.71
C PHE A 318 -2.59 16.37 7.64
N ASP A 319 -2.89 16.03 8.90
CA ASP A 319 -3.49 16.95 9.88
C ASP A 319 -2.56 18.14 10.19
N GLN A 320 -1.25 17.92 10.30
CA GLN A 320 -0.28 19.02 10.50
C GLN A 320 -0.14 19.95 9.30
N ASN A 321 -0.62 19.55 8.13
CA ASN A 321 -0.49 20.29 6.89
C ASN A 321 -1.87 20.55 6.23
N GLU A 322 -2.93 20.58 7.03
CA GLU A 322 -4.32 20.75 6.58
C GLU A 322 -4.50 21.96 5.65
N ASP A 323 -3.87 23.09 5.99
CA ASP A 323 -3.91 24.34 5.21
C ASP A 323 -3.33 24.22 3.79
N ASP A 324 -2.49 23.20 3.54
CA ASP A 324 -1.83 22.96 2.25
C ASP A 324 -2.55 21.87 1.43
N ILE A 325 -3.63 21.26 1.94
CA ILE A 325 -4.35 20.19 1.24
C ILE A 325 -5.24 20.77 0.13
N VAL A 326 -5.16 20.16 -1.05
CA VAL A 326 -6.05 20.43 -2.18
C VAL A 326 -7.00 19.26 -2.34
N VAL A 327 -8.32 19.53 -2.31
CA VAL A 327 -9.35 18.52 -2.55
C VAL A 327 -9.83 18.59 -4.00
N GLU A 328 -9.77 17.46 -4.69
CA GLU A 328 -10.26 17.33 -6.06
C GLU A 328 -11.35 16.26 -6.16
N GLU A 329 -12.44 16.55 -6.87
CA GLU A 329 -13.50 15.59 -7.14
C GLU A 329 -13.16 14.78 -8.41
N HIS A 330 -12.92 13.48 -8.27
CA HIS A 330 -12.57 12.58 -9.36
C HIS A 330 -13.74 11.68 -9.75
N PRO A 331 -13.99 11.46 -11.06
CA PRO A 331 -15.07 10.58 -11.50
C PRO A 331 -14.75 9.11 -11.25
N THR A 332 -15.71 8.38 -10.68
CA THR A 332 -15.61 6.91 -10.56
C THR A 332 -16.02 6.22 -11.86
N ALA A 333 -15.85 4.90 -11.92
CA ALA A 333 -16.37 4.09 -13.03
C ALA A 333 -17.92 4.07 -13.10
N LEU A 334 -18.62 4.62 -12.10
CA LEU A 334 -20.08 4.81 -12.10
C LEU A 334 -20.53 6.19 -12.60
N SER A 335 -19.61 7.13 -12.86
CA SER A 335 -19.93 8.50 -13.31
C SER A 335 -20.90 8.55 -14.51
N SER A 336 -20.71 7.65 -15.47
CA SER A 336 -21.53 7.50 -16.68
C SER A 336 -22.74 6.57 -16.52
N GLU A 337 -22.84 5.85 -15.41
CA GLU A 337 -23.88 4.86 -15.15
C GLU A 337 -25.15 5.51 -14.55
N LYS A 338 -26.28 4.79 -14.63
CA LYS A 338 -27.57 5.25 -14.09
C LYS A 338 -28.14 4.23 -13.09
N LEU A 339 -28.59 4.73 -11.95
CA LEU A 339 -29.41 3.95 -11.03
C LEU A 339 -30.80 3.72 -11.62
N LYS A 340 -31.24 2.46 -11.64
CA LYS A 340 -32.62 2.13 -11.99
C LYS A 340 -33.56 2.41 -10.80
N PRO A 341 -34.79 2.89 -11.05
CA PRO A 341 -35.79 3.09 -10.00
C PRO A 341 -36.13 1.81 -9.24
N SER A 342 -36.56 1.96 -7.99
CA SER A 342 -36.91 0.86 -7.07
C SER A 342 -38.02 -0.07 -7.57
N LEU A 343 -38.84 0.37 -8.51
CA LEU A 343 -39.91 -0.42 -9.15
C LEU A 343 -39.36 -1.59 -9.99
N PHE A 344 -38.10 -1.53 -10.43
CA PHE A 344 -37.44 -2.55 -11.24
C PHE A 344 -36.47 -3.42 -10.42
N LYS A 345 -36.91 -3.90 -9.24
CA LYS A 345 -36.06 -4.65 -8.29
C LYS A 345 -35.28 -5.81 -8.93
N LYS A 346 -35.87 -6.52 -9.90
CA LYS A 346 -35.26 -7.69 -10.55
C LYS A 346 -34.14 -7.33 -11.52
N ASP A 347 -34.13 -6.11 -12.05
CA ASP A 347 -33.14 -5.65 -13.05
C ASP A 347 -32.18 -4.60 -12.47
N LYS A 348 -32.18 -4.43 -11.14
CA LYS A 348 -31.27 -3.52 -10.44
C LYS A 348 -29.86 -4.07 -10.61
N LYS A 349 -28.98 -3.28 -11.22
CA LYS A 349 -27.57 -3.63 -11.47
C LYS A 349 -26.66 -3.15 -10.34
N TYR A 350 -27.03 -2.01 -9.74
CA TYR A 350 -26.23 -1.29 -8.77
C TYR A 350 -27.03 -1.01 -7.50
N SER A 351 -26.39 -1.14 -6.35
CA SER A 351 -26.93 -0.71 -5.04
C SER A 351 -27.00 0.81 -5.00
N SER A 352 -28.04 1.36 -4.38
CA SER A 352 -28.17 2.81 -4.18
C SER A 352 -27.15 3.33 -3.18
N ASP A 353 -26.89 2.54 -2.14
CA ASP A 353 -26.20 2.99 -0.92
C ASP A 353 -24.69 3.09 -1.12
N HIS A 354 -24.18 2.50 -2.22
CA HIS A 354 -22.77 2.56 -2.61
C HIS A 354 -22.55 3.25 -3.97
N PHE A 355 -23.59 3.84 -4.56
CA PHE A 355 -23.51 4.42 -5.89
C PHE A 355 -22.95 5.84 -5.82
N PHE A 356 -21.63 5.95 -5.91
CA PHE A 356 -20.93 7.23 -5.95
C PHE A 356 -20.45 7.48 -7.37
N LYS A 357 -20.88 8.60 -7.96
CA LYS A 357 -20.42 9.02 -9.31
C LYS A 357 -19.02 9.61 -9.28
N THR A 358 -18.66 10.17 -8.14
CA THR A 358 -17.41 10.88 -7.90
C THR A 358 -16.92 10.56 -6.51
N LYS A 359 -15.63 10.79 -6.29
CA LYS A 359 -14.92 10.63 -5.02
C LYS A 359 -14.01 11.82 -4.83
N ASP A 360 -13.94 12.32 -3.60
CA ASP A 360 -13.02 13.38 -3.23
C ASP A 360 -11.64 12.76 -2.98
N ILE A 361 -10.60 13.39 -3.55
CA ILE A 361 -9.21 13.02 -3.37
C ILE A 361 -8.47 14.16 -2.67
N TRP A 362 -7.94 13.87 -1.49
CA TRP A 362 -7.19 14.82 -0.67
C TRP A 362 -5.71 14.77 -1.05
N THR A 363 -5.22 15.81 -1.70
CA THR A 363 -3.88 15.86 -2.28
C THR A 363 -2.98 16.81 -1.49
N LEU A 364 -1.82 16.32 -1.06
CA LEU A 364 -0.79 17.10 -0.39
C LEU A 364 0.55 17.00 -1.14
N ASP A 365 0.87 18.04 -1.89
CA ASP A 365 2.13 18.18 -2.65
C ASP A 365 2.79 19.53 -2.34
N LYS A 366 3.83 19.52 -1.49
CA LYS A 366 4.58 20.74 -1.16
C LYS A 366 5.66 21.05 -2.17
N ASN A 367 5.77 20.28 -3.26
CA ASN A 367 6.74 20.41 -4.33
C ASN A 367 8.22 20.29 -3.89
N ASN A 368 8.53 19.74 -2.71
CA ASN A 368 9.93 19.45 -2.37
C ASN A 368 10.36 18.15 -3.03
N LYS A 369 11.47 18.20 -3.78
CA LYS A 369 12.07 17.03 -4.45
C LYS A 369 13.42 16.62 -3.86
N THR A 370 13.81 17.20 -2.73
CA THR A 370 15.12 16.98 -2.10
C THR A 370 14.90 16.34 -0.75
N LEU A 371 15.45 15.14 -0.55
CA LEU A 371 15.48 14.49 0.77
C LEU A 371 16.59 15.06 1.64
N SER A 372 16.29 15.31 2.90
CA SER A 372 17.31 15.45 3.93
C SER A 372 17.98 14.08 4.17
N LYS A 373 19.32 14.03 4.21
CA LYS A 373 20.05 12.78 4.50
C LYS A 373 19.90 12.47 5.98
N GLN A 374 18.88 11.69 6.34
CA GLN A 374 18.65 11.20 7.70
C GLN A 374 18.24 9.73 7.70
N ASN A 375 18.45 9.09 8.84
CA ASN A 375 18.13 7.68 9.04
C ASN A 375 16.62 7.49 9.21
N PHE A 376 16.07 6.47 8.55
CA PHE A 376 14.65 6.15 8.47
C PHE A 376 14.39 4.82 9.20
N SER A 377 13.69 4.87 10.35
CA SER A 377 13.39 3.71 11.21
C SER A 377 12.09 3.94 12.01
N ALA A 378 11.26 2.91 12.17
CA ALA A 378 10.05 2.92 12.99
C ALA A 378 10.32 2.36 14.40
N ASP A 379 11.00 3.14 15.24
CA ASP A 379 11.55 2.68 16.53
C ASP A 379 10.51 2.32 17.62
N GLU A 380 9.23 2.69 17.44
CA GLU A 380 8.20 2.48 18.47
C GLU A 380 7.56 1.08 18.44
N LEU A 381 7.51 0.44 17.27
CA LEU A 381 6.85 -0.85 17.10
C LEU A 381 7.73 -2.00 17.57
N LYS A 382 7.12 -2.94 18.30
CA LYS A 382 7.77 -4.20 18.66
C LYS A 382 7.17 -5.32 17.82
N ILE A 383 8.02 -6.08 17.13
CA ILE A 383 7.59 -7.34 16.53
C ILE A 383 7.23 -8.28 17.68
N GLU A 384 5.98 -8.74 17.75
CA GLU A 384 5.57 -9.65 18.80
C GLU A 384 6.17 -11.05 18.54
N MET A 385 7.37 -11.29 19.07
CA MET A 385 7.95 -12.63 19.10
C MET A 385 7.46 -13.46 20.28
N SER A 386 6.54 -12.93 21.10
CA SER A 386 6.13 -13.54 22.36
C SER A 386 5.08 -14.64 22.21
N GLY A 387 5.20 -15.53 21.24
CA GLY A 387 4.29 -16.68 21.16
C GLY A 387 2.98 -16.46 20.41
N TYR A 388 2.15 -17.50 20.35
CA TYR A 388 0.95 -17.56 19.51
C TYR A 388 -0.24 -18.14 20.26
N TRP A 389 -1.44 -17.87 19.76
CA TRP A 389 -2.68 -18.47 20.28
C TRP A 389 -2.91 -19.84 19.65
N LYS A 390 -2.64 -20.91 20.40
CA LYS A 390 -3.03 -22.27 20.01
C LYS A 390 -4.52 -22.48 20.31
N ASN A 391 -5.31 -22.75 19.28
CA ASN A 391 -6.68 -23.20 19.48
C ASN A 391 -6.70 -24.56 20.20
N LEU A 392 -7.52 -24.68 21.23
CA LEU A 392 -7.76 -25.92 21.99
C LEU A 392 -9.12 -26.50 21.63
N GLU A 393 -9.36 -27.77 21.98
CA GLU A 393 -10.66 -28.40 21.78
C GLU A 393 -11.76 -27.67 22.57
N ILE A 394 -13.00 -27.78 22.08
CA ILE A 394 -14.16 -27.14 22.71
C ILE A 394 -14.31 -27.66 24.14
N GLY A 395 -14.32 -26.75 25.11
CA GLY A 395 -14.42 -27.04 26.55
C GLY A 395 -13.08 -27.10 27.28
N GLN A 396 -11.95 -27.13 26.56
CA GLN A 396 -10.62 -27.08 27.18
C GLN A 396 -10.28 -25.67 27.64
N GLN A 397 -9.55 -25.59 28.75
CA GLN A 397 -9.12 -24.32 29.34
C GLN A 397 -7.63 -24.12 29.09
N GLY A 398 -7.29 -23.04 28.41
CA GLY A 398 -5.93 -22.56 28.21
C GLY A 398 -5.64 -21.31 29.02
N LYS A 399 -4.50 -20.69 28.77
CA LYS A 399 -4.07 -19.45 29.41
C LYS A 399 -3.99 -18.31 28.40
N ASP A 400 -4.24 -17.07 28.80
CA ASP A 400 -4.02 -15.89 27.96
C ASP A 400 -2.58 -15.37 28.03
N LYS A 401 -2.27 -14.30 27.27
CA LYS A 401 -0.94 -13.64 27.28
C LYS A 401 -0.49 -13.21 28.70
N LYS A 402 -1.43 -13.04 29.63
CA LYS A 402 -1.22 -12.62 31.02
C LYS A 402 -1.34 -13.80 32.01
N GLY A 403 -1.45 -15.03 31.50
CA GLY A 403 -1.59 -16.25 32.30
C GLY A 403 -3.00 -16.53 32.84
N ASN A 404 -4.01 -15.70 32.53
CA ASN A 404 -5.38 -15.91 33.00
C ASN A 404 -6.05 -17.06 32.25
N ALA A 405 -6.94 -17.79 32.92
CA ALA A 405 -7.64 -18.90 32.31
C ALA A 405 -8.65 -18.43 31.24
N ILE A 406 -8.61 -19.04 30.06
CA ILE A 406 -9.52 -18.78 28.93
C ILE A 406 -9.93 -20.08 28.25
N HIS A 407 -11.14 -20.15 27.71
CA HIS A 407 -11.64 -21.37 27.07
C HIS A 407 -11.29 -21.44 25.58
N ASN A 408 -11.09 -22.66 25.09
CA ASN A 408 -10.91 -23.05 23.68
C ASN A 408 -9.65 -22.51 22.99
N ARG A 409 -8.73 -21.87 23.73
CA ARG A 409 -7.42 -21.44 23.23
C ARG A 409 -6.42 -21.29 24.37
N THR A 410 -5.13 -21.44 24.09
CA THR A 410 -4.04 -21.10 25.00
C THR A 410 -2.99 -20.28 24.28
N TRP A 411 -2.45 -19.29 24.97
CA TRP A 411 -1.21 -18.65 24.61
C TRP A 411 -0.09 -19.67 24.78
N VAL A 412 0.75 -19.78 23.76
CA VAL A 412 1.96 -20.59 23.74
C VAL A 412 3.10 -19.62 23.55
N ASP A 413 3.82 -19.34 24.64
CA ASP A 413 5.05 -18.55 24.56
C ASP A 413 6.04 -19.27 23.64
N GLN A 414 6.40 -18.60 22.54
CA GLN A 414 7.55 -19.03 21.76
C GLN A 414 8.79 -18.63 22.56
N THR A 415 9.28 -19.51 23.42
CA THR A 415 10.73 -19.59 23.62
C THR A 415 11.34 -20.22 22.36
N LEU A 416 11.23 -19.52 21.23
CA LEU A 416 12.23 -19.68 20.19
C LEU A 416 13.50 -19.13 20.82
N SER A 417 14.44 -20.04 21.08
CA SER A 417 15.80 -19.73 21.51
C SER A 417 16.27 -18.43 20.87
N TRP A 418 16.58 -17.44 21.71
CA TRP A 418 17.26 -16.19 21.39
C TRP A 418 17.83 -16.15 19.95
N TYR A 419 17.08 -15.53 19.05
CA TYR A 419 17.71 -14.73 18.03
C TYR A 419 17.53 -13.31 18.51
N GLU A 420 18.60 -12.73 19.05
CA GLU A 420 18.71 -11.29 19.13
C GLU A 420 18.50 -10.82 17.68
N SER A 421 17.34 -10.22 17.38
CA SER A 421 17.31 -9.24 16.31
C SER A 421 18.34 -8.22 16.76
N ASP A 422 19.56 -8.35 16.26
CA ASP A 422 20.64 -7.45 16.61
C ASP A 422 20.04 -6.04 16.50
N PRO A 423 20.04 -5.21 17.56
CA PRO A 423 19.64 -3.82 17.44
C PRO A 423 20.46 -3.10 16.36
N ALA A 424 21.57 -3.70 15.90
CA ALA A 424 22.32 -3.27 14.74
C ALA A 424 21.69 -3.62 13.37
N SER A 425 20.75 -4.56 13.28
CA SER A 425 20.01 -4.86 12.03
C SER A 425 18.95 -3.80 11.70
N ASN A 426 18.47 -3.05 12.70
CA ASN A 426 17.64 -1.85 12.55
C ASN A 426 18.43 -0.58 12.18
N ARG A 427 19.72 -0.70 11.81
CA ARG A 427 20.53 0.47 11.48
C ARG A 427 20.49 0.75 9.97
N GLU A 428 19.73 1.79 9.66
CA GLU A 428 19.72 2.58 8.43
C GLU A 428 19.10 1.89 7.20
N THR A 429 17.78 2.06 7.01
CA THR A 429 17.19 1.92 5.66
C THR A 429 17.83 2.99 4.77
N LYS A 430 18.77 2.59 3.90
CA LYS A 430 19.44 3.51 2.99
C LYS A 430 18.48 3.92 1.88
N ILE A 431 17.88 5.10 2.04
CA ILE A 431 17.10 5.73 0.99
C ILE A 431 18.06 6.21 -0.11
N GLN A 432 18.01 5.60 -1.29
CA GLN A 432 18.71 6.10 -2.47
C GLN A 432 17.75 6.92 -3.33
N SER A 433 18.02 8.22 -3.42
CA SER A 433 17.45 9.06 -4.47
C SER A 433 18.29 8.89 -5.75
N SER A 434 17.67 8.48 -6.84
CA SER A 434 18.36 8.32 -8.13
C SER A 434 18.38 9.65 -8.88
N PHE A 435 19.38 10.49 -8.64
CA PHE A 435 19.55 11.72 -9.43
C PHE A 435 20.96 11.82 -10.02
N THR A 436 21.08 11.41 -11.27
CA THR A 436 21.95 12.09 -12.24
C THR A 436 21.08 12.41 -13.46
N LYS A 437 20.61 13.66 -13.58
CA LYS A 437 19.82 14.12 -14.73
C LYS A 437 20.68 15.04 -15.58
N LYS A 438 21.11 14.56 -16.75
CA LYS A 438 21.80 15.39 -17.75
C LYS A 438 20.85 16.49 -18.25
N GLY A 439 21.35 17.71 -18.40
CA GLY A 439 20.55 18.84 -18.85
C GLY A 439 21.37 20.11 -18.97
N TYR A 440 20.69 21.23 -19.17
CA TYR A 440 21.32 22.54 -19.32
C TYR A 440 21.11 23.42 -18.10
N ILE A 441 22.15 24.15 -17.72
CA ILE A 441 22.05 25.36 -16.90
C ILE A 441 22.02 26.56 -17.83
N TYR A 442 21.11 27.50 -17.62
CA TYR A 442 21.01 28.71 -18.43
C TYR A 442 21.02 29.98 -17.60
N ILE A 443 21.40 31.08 -18.26
CA ILE A 443 21.21 32.46 -17.81
C ILE A 443 20.31 33.14 -18.84
N LEU A 444 19.14 33.61 -18.40
CA LEU A 444 18.21 34.40 -19.22
C LEU A 444 18.18 35.84 -18.75
N HIS A 445 18.05 36.76 -19.70
CA HIS A 445 17.81 38.17 -19.44
C HIS A 445 16.49 38.60 -20.09
N ASN A 446 15.69 39.39 -19.38
CA ASN A 446 14.50 40.02 -19.96
C ASN A 446 14.82 41.53 -20.16
N PRO A 447 14.66 42.08 -21.38
CA PRO A 447 14.87 43.51 -21.65
C PRO A 447 14.04 44.47 -20.78
N SER A 448 12.90 44.03 -20.25
CA SER A 448 12.08 44.77 -19.27
C SER A 448 12.72 44.88 -17.88
N HIS A 449 13.81 44.15 -17.60
CA HIS A 449 14.52 44.19 -16.32
C HIS A 449 15.82 44.99 -16.43
N PRO A 450 16.34 45.54 -15.31
CA PRO A 450 17.67 46.15 -15.31
C PRO A 450 18.74 45.21 -15.87
N SER A 451 19.76 45.77 -16.52
CA SER A 451 20.82 45.03 -17.24
C SER A 451 21.59 44.03 -16.37
N ASN A 452 21.52 44.16 -15.05
CA ASN A 452 22.15 43.28 -14.08
C ASN A 452 21.16 42.35 -13.37
N VAL A 453 20.00 42.09 -13.97
CA VAL A 453 19.02 41.13 -13.46
C VAL A 453 18.91 39.96 -14.43
N PHE A 454 19.20 38.78 -13.91
CA PHE A 454 19.21 37.53 -14.67
C PHE A 454 18.35 36.47 -13.99
N LYS A 455 17.65 35.67 -14.80
CA LYS A 455 17.06 34.41 -14.36
C LYS A 455 18.05 33.29 -14.61
N ILE A 456 18.38 32.53 -13.57
CA ILE A 456 19.34 31.42 -13.66
C ILE A 456 18.61 30.16 -13.25
N GLY A 457 18.56 29.15 -14.12
CA GLY A 457 17.87 27.91 -13.81
C GLY A 457 18.25 26.78 -14.75
N LEU A 458 17.57 25.64 -14.59
CA LEU A 458 17.83 24.44 -15.39
C LEU A 458 16.73 24.12 -16.39
N THR A 459 17.08 23.28 -17.37
CA THR A 459 16.14 22.59 -18.25
C THR A 459 16.69 21.23 -18.68
N THR A 460 15.82 20.23 -18.79
CA THR A 460 16.15 18.92 -19.39
C THR A 460 15.84 18.87 -20.89
N LYS A 461 15.25 19.95 -21.44
CA LYS A 461 15.01 20.18 -22.86
C LYS A 461 16.03 21.18 -23.43
N THR A 462 15.85 21.64 -24.66
CA THR A 462 16.64 22.75 -25.21
C THR A 462 16.36 24.06 -24.46
N VAL A 463 17.35 24.95 -24.40
CA VAL A 463 17.23 26.23 -23.68
C VAL A 463 16.27 27.17 -24.43
N GLU A 464 16.21 27.04 -25.76
CA GLU A 464 15.32 27.76 -26.67
C GLU A 464 13.85 27.43 -26.40
N GLU A 465 13.53 26.15 -26.22
CA GLU A 465 12.17 25.71 -25.85
C GLU A 465 11.75 26.27 -24.49
N ARG A 466 12.67 26.27 -23.51
CA ARG A 466 12.38 26.79 -22.18
C ARG A 466 12.19 28.31 -22.17
N ALA A 467 13.02 29.05 -22.90
CA ALA A 467 12.90 30.50 -23.06
C ALA A 467 11.57 30.88 -23.74
N SER A 468 11.13 30.10 -24.73
CA SER A 468 9.84 30.27 -25.40
C SER A 468 8.64 30.04 -24.47
N GLN A 469 8.68 28.97 -23.65
CA GLN A 469 7.63 28.69 -22.65
C GLN A 469 7.49 29.78 -21.59
N LEU A 470 8.62 30.34 -21.12
CA LEU A 470 8.61 31.42 -20.13
C LEU A 470 8.12 32.75 -20.70
N SER A 471 8.14 32.90 -22.03
CA SER A 471 7.67 34.09 -22.76
C SER A 471 6.18 34.02 -23.14
N GLY A 472 5.45 32.97 -22.74
CA GLY A 472 4.03 32.75 -23.07
C GLY A 472 3.01 33.43 -22.15
N THR A 473 3.45 34.21 -21.15
CA THR A 473 2.57 35.08 -20.34
C THR A 473 2.40 36.44 -21.03
N PRO A 474 1.30 37.18 -20.81
CA PRO A 474 0.98 38.45 -21.49
C PRO A 474 1.84 39.63 -20.98
N SER A 475 3.14 39.41 -20.83
CA SER A 475 4.14 40.43 -20.53
C SER A 475 4.90 40.71 -21.83
N VAL A 476 5.07 42.00 -22.16
CA VAL A 476 5.37 42.49 -23.51
C VAL A 476 6.77 42.14 -24.04
N ASP A 477 7.67 41.58 -23.21
CA ASP A 477 9.07 41.30 -23.58
C ASP A 477 9.51 39.83 -23.40
N LYS A 478 10.16 39.28 -24.44
CA LYS A 478 10.67 37.89 -24.50
C LYS A 478 11.99 37.73 -23.73
N PHE A 479 12.17 36.58 -23.09
CA PHE A 479 13.46 36.21 -22.47
C PHE A 479 14.52 35.89 -23.53
N LEU A 480 15.69 36.50 -23.42
CA LEU A 480 16.87 36.26 -24.25
C LEU A 480 17.85 35.36 -23.51
N ILE A 481 18.46 34.41 -24.23
CA ILE A 481 19.47 33.49 -23.69
C ILE A 481 20.81 34.24 -23.65
N ALA A 482 21.32 34.51 -22.45
CA ALA A 482 22.62 35.14 -22.26
C ALA A 482 23.76 34.12 -22.25
N HIS A 483 23.53 32.94 -21.67
CA HIS A 483 24.49 31.84 -21.67
C HIS A 483 23.83 30.50 -21.32
N SER A 484 24.45 29.38 -21.72
CA SER A 484 24.05 28.05 -21.28
C SER A 484 25.19 27.04 -21.28
N TRP A 485 25.14 26.08 -20.36
CA TRP A 485 26.08 24.95 -20.27
C TRP A 485 25.33 23.64 -20.30
N LEU A 486 25.84 22.65 -21.03
CA LEU A 486 25.41 21.26 -20.92
C LEU A 486 26.19 20.61 -19.78
N VAL A 487 25.49 20.01 -18.81
CA VAL A 487 26.10 19.41 -17.61
C VAL A 487 25.56 18.00 -17.38
N ASN A 488 26.38 17.13 -16.77
CA ASN A 488 25.98 15.75 -16.52
C ASN A 488 24.93 15.60 -15.40
N ASP A 489 24.89 16.56 -14.47
CA ASP A 489 23.86 16.65 -13.43
C ASP A 489 23.37 18.09 -13.28
N CYS A 490 22.34 18.44 -14.04
CA CYS A 490 21.81 19.81 -14.06
C CYS A 490 21.07 20.18 -12.78
N VAL A 491 20.59 19.19 -12.01
CA VAL A 491 19.89 19.42 -10.74
C VAL A 491 20.89 19.79 -9.64
N LEU A 492 21.98 19.04 -9.54
CA LEU A 492 23.05 19.35 -8.59
C LEU A 492 23.74 20.67 -8.95
N ALA A 493 24.01 20.91 -10.24
CA ALA A 493 24.63 22.15 -10.71
C ALA A 493 23.78 23.38 -10.37
N GLU A 494 22.46 23.35 -10.62
CA GLU A 494 21.56 24.48 -10.31
C GLU A 494 21.56 24.78 -8.82
N LYS A 495 21.47 23.76 -7.96
CA LYS A 495 21.45 23.91 -6.51
C LYS A 495 22.73 24.58 -5.99
N LEU A 496 23.90 24.13 -6.45
CA LEU A 496 25.18 24.72 -6.05
C LEU A 496 25.32 26.16 -6.54
N ILE A 497 24.86 26.43 -7.77
CA ILE A 497 24.86 27.78 -8.35
C ILE A 497 23.93 28.71 -7.57
N HIS A 498 22.68 28.30 -7.30
CA HIS A 498 21.73 29.11 -6.53
C HIS A 498 22.21 29.37 -5.11
N HIS A 499 22.87 28.38 -4.48
CA HIS A 499 23.47 28.55 -3.17
C HIS A 499 24.62 29.58 -3.21
N ALA A 500 25.54 29.46 -4.17
CA ALA A 500 26.64 30.41 -4.34
C ALA A 500 26.17 31.83 -4.69
N LEU A 501 25.04 31.94 -5.40
CA LEU A 501 24.43 33.20 -5.80
C LEU A 501 23.38 33.73 -4.82
N ASN A 502 23.15 33.07 -3.68
CA ASN A 502 22.05 33.39 -2.78
C ASN A 502 22.06 34.86 -2.31
N LYS A 503 23.25 35.43 -2.08
CA LYS A 503 23.42 36.84 -1.69
C LYS A 503 22.98 37.85 -2.76
N TYR A 504 22.82 37.41 -4.01
CA TYR A 504 22.35 38.22 -5.13
C TYR A 504 20.87 37.98 -5.46
N ARG A 505 20.20 37.04 -4.78
CA ARG A 505 18.83 36.65 -5.07
C ARG A 505 17.84 37.76 -4.70
N MET A 506 16.95 38.12 -5.63
CA MET A 506 15.99 39.20 -5.42
C MET A 506 14.73 38.76 -4.67
N ASN A 507 14.36 37.50 -4.77
CA ASN A 507 13.16 36.94 -4.13
C ASN A 507 13.41 35.46 -3.79
N GLU A 508 13.09 35.05 -2.57
CA GLU A 508 13.27 33.66 -2.13
C GLU A 508 12.47 32.66 -2.98
N ARG A 509 11.28 33.05 -3.47
CA ARG A 509 10.38 32.22 -4.27
C ARG A 509 10.67 32.23 -5.76
N ARG A 510 11.60 33.08 -6.25
CA ARG A 510 11.89 33.17 -7.70
C ARG A 510 13.39 33.21 -7.98
N GLU A 511 13.80 32.54 -9.04
CA GLU A 511 15.22 32.36 -9.43
C GLU A 511 15.78 33.59 -10.18
N PHE A 512 15.51 34.80 -9.68
CA PHE A 512 16.05 36.04 -10.24
C PHE A 512 17.17 36.58 -9.35
N PHE A 513 18.29 36.95 -9.98
CA PHE A 513 19.50 37.37 -9.31
C PHE A 513 19.93 38.74 -9.83
N LYS A 514 20.19 39.68 -8.93
CA LYS A 514 20.75 41.00 -9.24
C LYS A 514 22.27 40.95 -9.12
N ILE A 515 22.95 40.71 -10.24
CA ILE A 515 24.38 40.47 -10.33
C ILE A 515 24.89 40.91 -11.70
N GLU A 516 26.12 41.43 -11.77
CA GLU A 516 26.77 41.70 -13.06
C GLU A 516 27.11 40.39 -13.79
N PHE A 517 26.92 40.36 -15.11
CA PHE A 517 27.06 39.12 -15.90
C PHE A 517 28.46 38.49 -15.77
N SER A 518 29.51 39.32 -15.76
CA SER A 518 30.90 38.87 -15.56
C SER A 518 31.12 38.19 -14.22
N GLU A 519 30.49 38.69 -13.16
CA GLU A 519 30.56 38.11 -11.82
C GLU A 519 29.74 36.82 -11.70
N ALA A 520 28.59 36.74 -12.40
CA ALA A 520 27.82 35.49 -12.50
C ALA A 520 28.65 34.37 -13.15
N LEU A 521 29.33 34.65 -14.26
CA LEU A 521 30.22 33.69 -14.92
C LEU A 521 31.37 33.26 -14.01
N ARG A 522 32.00 34.21 -13.29
CA ARG A 522 33.11 33.92 -12.37
C ARG A 522 32.73 32.94 -11.26
N ILE A 523 31.46 32.93 -10.83
CA ILE A 523 30.94 32.04 -9.80
C ILE A 523 30.47 30.71 -10.40
N ILE A 524 29.77 30.74 -11.53
CA ILE A 524 29.11 29.57 -12.12
C ILE A 524 30.12 28.62 -12.78
N VAL A 525 31.07 29.14 -13.55
CA VAL A 525 31.99 28.32 -14.37
C VAL A 525 32.81 27.34 -13.51
N PRO A 526 33.43 27.74 -12.39
CA PRO A 526 34.18 26.79 -11.55
C PRO A 526 33.30 25.71 -10.91
N ILE A 527 32.03 26.01 -10.64
CA ILE A 527 31.08 25.03 -10.08
C ILE A 527 30.78 23.97 -11.14
N ILE A 528 30.52 24.39 -12.37
CA ILE A 528 30.25 23.49 -13.50
C ILE A 528 31.48 22.64 -13.82
N GLU A 529 32.66 23.25 -13.94
CA GLU A 529 33.91 22.53 -14.26
C GLU A 529 34.31 21.51 -13.20
N ASN A 530 33.96 21.72 -11.92
CA ASN A 530 34.24 20.73 -10.87
C ASN A 530 33.21 19.60 -10.83
N LEU A 531 32.04 19.76 -11.45
CA LEU A 531 31.02 18.72 -11.55
C LEU A 531 31.22 17.80 -12.76
N ASP A 532 31.89 18.29 -13.81
CA ASP A 532 32.14 17.54 -15.06
C ASP A 532 33.57 16.96 -15.15
N LYS A 533 34.37 17.03 -14.08
CA LYS A 533 35.63 16.26 -13.90
C LYS A 533 35.33 14.86 -13.37
#